data_AF-A0AA40CLB6-F1
#
_entry.id   AF-A0AA40CLB6-F1
#
_cell.length_a   1.000
_cell.length_b   1.000
_cell.length_c   1.000
_cell.angle_alpha   90.00
_cell.angle_beta   90.00
_cell.angle_gamma   90.00
#
_symmetry.space_group_name_H-M   'P 1'
#
loop_
_entity.id
_entity.type
_entity.pdbx_description
1 polymer ?
#
loop_
_entity_poly.entity_id
_entity_poly.type
_entity_poly.pdbx_seq_one_letter_code
_entity_poly.pdbx_strand_id
1 'polypeptide(L)'
;MLWHLASLILFFLPLSSAAWPNTPFRTSGRWILDATGANVTYVGVNWPGHGEVMIPEGLQYQSIPAIVSKIKSLGMNTVRLTYAIEMIDQIYANGEADVTIGVALFNALGRTNGSKALEDIVRNNPGFSSTTTRLQVFDAVVAECARQEIYVHLDNHVSKAGWCCHPFDGNSWWGDTYFNTKNWIRGLGYMAEHAKSWPNIVSMSLRNELRQPYTKPNLYQTSYNWETWYSLSRLGADAINAANPNALIFLSGIDSSTNLSAIAQGLSLTPGSETFSLSSFHYADKLVLEIHTYDAAQECAAFEKKLFNLGFQTLDGSTAKNTLPLVMTEFGFLQSNQTYKNVYVTCLGRYLPAQRVGWTIWVLAGSYYIREETQDYDETWGLLSHDWSTWRSPEHIEEGLKPMINASLKVESPPKNSGAFMSGVGGARHLGWVALLVSVLGMVH
;
A
#
# COMPACT_ATOMS: atom_id res chain seq x y z
N MET A 1 -64.83 -26.90 -9.78
CA MET A 1 -64.33 -25.82 -8.89
C MET A 1 -62.81 -25.84 -8.94
N LEU A 2 -62.23 -24.68 -9.24
CA LEU A 2 -60.86 -24.49 -9.72
C LEU A 2 -59.79 -24.84 -8.68
N TRP A 3 -58.68 -25.41 -9.16
CA TRP A 3 -57.41 -25.52 -8.46
C TRP A 3 -56.66 -24.20 -8.60
N HIS A 4 -56.30 -23.54 -7.49
CA HIS A 4 -55.47 -22.35 -7.50
C HIS A 4 -53.98 -22.74 -7.51
N LEU A 5 -53.32 -22.55 -8.67
CA LEU A 5 -51.88 -22.46 -8.78
C LEU A 5 -51.44 -21.08 -8.28
N ALA A 6 -50.71 -21.04 -7.17
CA ALA A 6 -50.01 -19.83 -6.72
C ALA A 6 -48.67 -19.73 -7.47
N SER A 7 -48.58 -18.83 -8.44
CA SER A 7 -47.31 -18.44 -9.06
C SER A 7 -46.47 -17.63 -8.07
N LEU A 8 -45.36 -18.20 -7.60
CA LEU A 8 -44.30 -17.43 -6.96
C LEU A 8 -43.63 -16.55 -8.02
N ILE A 9 -43.92 -15.24 -7.98
CA ILE A 9 -43.15 -14.24 -8.74
C ILE A 9 -41.90 -13.94 -7.92
N LEU A 10 -40.77 -14.53 -8.32
CA LEU A 10 -39.45 -14.14 -7.85
C LEU A 10 -39.12 -12.75 -8.42
N PHE A 11 -39.24 -11.73 -7.58
CA PHE A 11 -38.67 -10.42 -7.88
C PHE A 11 -37.15 -10.53 -7.88
N PHE A 12 -36.54 -10.63 -9.06
CA PHE A 12 -35.14 -10.30 -9.24
C PHE A 12 -35.02 -8.79 -9.08
N LEU A 13 -34.68 -8.34 -7.87
CA LEU A 13 -34.13 -7.01 -7.69
C LEU A 13 -32.86 -6.93 -8.54
N PRO A 14 -32.75 -6.01 -9.50
CA PRO A 14 -31.49 -5.82 -10.20
C PRO A 14 -30.44 -5.50 -9.13
N LEU A 15 -29.36 -6.29 -9.06
CA LEU A 15 -28.17 -5.86 -8.32
C LEU A 15 -27.83 -4.50 -8.89
N SER A 16 -27.97 -3.46 -8.08
CA SER A 16 -27.51 -2.14 -8.42
C SER A 16 -26.05 -2.30 -8.83
N SER A 17 -25.74 -2.07 -10.10
CA SER A 17 -24.37 -1.90 -10.57
C SER A 17 -23.80 -0.78 -9.72
N ALA A 18 -23.01 -1.10 -8.69
CA ALA A 18 -22.37 -0.09 -7.89
C ALA A 18 -21.52 0.76 -8.84
N ALA A 19 -21.74 2.07 -8.82
CA ALA A 19 -20.90 3.00 -9.56
C ALA A 19 -19.54 3.07 -8.85
N TRP A 20 -18.47 3.19 -9.63
CA TRP A 20 -17.14 3.51 -9.10
C TRP A 20 -17.28 4.65 -8.07
N PRO A 21 -16.70 4.54 -6.86
CA PRO A 21 -15.50 3.76 -6.50
C PRO A 21 -15.75 2.42 -5.78
N ASN A 22 -16.99 1.91 -5.70
CA ASN A 22 -17.31 0.64 -5.00
C ASN A 22 -16.77 0.57 -3.54
N THR A 23 -16.73 1.70 -2.84
CA THR A 23 -16.28 1.81 -1.44
C THR A 23 -17.46 1.67 -0.45
N PRO A 24 -17.21 1.38 0.84
CA PRO A 24 -15.91 1.10 1.46
C PRO A 24 -15.39 -0.30 1.12
N PHE A 25 -14.06 -0.44 1.16
CA PHE A 25 -13.43 -1.75 1.09
C PHE A 25 -13.44 -2.43 2.46
N ARG A 26 -13.30 -3.75 2.46
CA ARG A 26 -13.10 -4.59 3.65
C ARG A 26 -12.13 -5.71 3.35
N THR A 27 -11.67 -6.40 4.38
CA THR A 27 -10.80 -7.57 4.25
C THR A 27 -11.56 -8.85 4.61
N SER A 28 -11.18 -9.95 3.97
CA SER A 28 -11.72 -11.28 4.23
C SER A 28 -10.64 -12.33 3.99
N GLY A 29 -10.07 -12.86 5.07
CA GLY A 29 -8.87 -13.69 4.99
C GLY A 29 -7.74 -12.91 4.31
N ARG A 30 -7.19 -13.46 3.23
CA ARG A 30 -6.11 -12.83 2.46
C ARG A 30 -6.56 -11.79 1.42
N TRP A 31 -7.87 -11.56 1.29
CA TRP A 31 -8.43 -10.76 0.20
C TRP A 31 -8.89 -9.38 0.66
N ILE A 32 -8.69 -8.38 -0.20
CA ILE A 32 -9.37 -7.09 -0.11
C ILE A 32 -10.58 -7.14 -1.02
N LEU A 33 -11.76 -6.82 -0.47
CA LEU A 33 -13.04 -6.85 -1.16
C LEU A 33 -13.62 -5.44 -1.26
N ASP A 34 -14.21 -5.12 -2.40
CA ASP A 34 -15.02 -3.92 -2.55
C ASP A 34 -16.43 -4.09 -1.91
N ALA A 35 -17.23 -3.03 -1.97
CA ALA A 35 -18.60 -3.02 -1.44
C ALA A 35 -19.53 -4.03 -2.15
N THR A 36 -19.19 -4.46 -3.38
CA THR A 36 -19.93 -5.49 -4.13
C THR A 36 -19.49 -6.92 -3.76
N GLY A 37 -18.37 -7.06 -3.06
CA GLY A 37 -17.75 -8.34 -2.71
C GLY A 37 -16.75 -8.85 -3.76
N ALA A 38 -16.39 -8.03 -4.75
CA ALA A 38 -15.35 -8.37 -5.72
C ALA A 38 -13.96 -8.15 -5.12
N ASN A 39 -13.00 -9.00 -5.48
CA ASN A 39 -11.60 -8.82 -5.10
C ASN A 39 -11.03 -7.55 -5.74
N VAL A 40 -10.31 -6.75 -4.95
CA VAL A 40 -9.57 -5.59 -5.40
C VAL A 40 -8.08 -5.84 -5.26
N THR A 41 -7.34 -5.63 -6.36
CA THR A 41 -5.88 -5.65 -6.38
C THR A 41 -5.37 -4.23 -6.64
N TYR A 42 -4.55 -3.73 -5.73
CA TYR A 42 -3.91 -2.42 -5.85
C TYR A 42 -2.79 -2.54 -6.87
N VAL A 43 -2.79 -1.74 -7.93
CA VAL A 43 -1.76 -1.76 -8.97
C VAL A 43 -1.44 -0.33 -9.34
N GLY A 44 -0.26 0.14 -8.95
CA GLY A 44 -0.02 1.58 -8.96
C GLY A 44 1.42 2.02 -8.77
N VAL A 45 1.52 3.29 -8.40
CA VAL A 45 2.78 4.01 -8.18
C VAL A 45 2.77 4.72 -6.84
N ASN A 46 3.96 4.97 -6.32
CA ASN A 46 4.18 5.95 -5.28
C ASN A 46 4.30 7.35 -5.89
N TRP A 47 3.51 8.31 -5.39
CA TRP A 47 3.64 9.73 -5.72
C TRP A 47 4.12 10.49 -4.47
N PRO A 48 5.39 10.94 -4.46
CA PRO A 48 5.94 11.70 -3.35
C PRO A 48 5.21 13.04 -3.17
N GLY A 49 4.82 13.35 -1.94
CA GLY A 49 4.25 14.63 -1.50
C GLY A 49 4.67 15.01 -0.07
N HIS A 50 5.61 14.25 0.49
CA HIS A 50 6.13 14.40 1.85
C HIS A 50 7.46 15.19 1.92
N GLY A 51 8.02 15.60 0.78
CA GLY A 51 9.22 16.42 0.69
C GLY A 51 9.03 17.80 1.32
N GLU A 52 10.07 18.63 1.34
CA GLU A 52 10.16 19.88 2.11
C GLU A 52 9.07 20.91 1.75
N VAL A 53 8.60 20.90 0.51
CA VAL A 53 7.47 21.76 0.08
C VAL A 53 6.13 21.23 0.62
N MET A 54 6.05 19.93 0.91
CA MET A 54 4.86 19.21 1.39
C MET A 54 3.66 19.36 0.45
N ILE A 55 3.92 19.27 -0.86
CA ILE A 55 2.93 19.07 -1.92
C ILE A 55 3.45 17.98 -2.87
N PRO A 56 2.56 17.31 -3.64
CA PRO A 56 2.99 16.32 -4.61
C PRO A 56 4.04 16.86 -5.61
N GLU A 57 5.06 16.05 -5.87
CA GLU A 57 6.18 16.41 -6.76
C GLU A 57 5.73 16.57 -8.22
N GLY A 58 6.49 17.34 -9.00
CA GLY A 58 6.34 17.45 -10.46
C GLY A 58 5.37 18.51 -10.98
N LEU A 59 4.69 19.24 -10.09
CA LEU A 59 3.68 20.23 -10.48
C LEU A 59 4.28 21.48 -11.17
N GLN A 60 5.57 21.77 -10.93
CA GLN A 60 6.32 22.77 -11.68
C GLN A 60 6.56 22.36 -13.15
N TYR A 61 6.41 21.07 -13.47
CA TYR A 61 6.63 20.56 -14.82
C TYR A 61 5.36 20.20 -15.56
N GLN A 62 4.37 19.62 -14.88
CA GLN A 62 3.15 19.13 -15.51
C GLN A 62 1.89 19.48 -14.71
N SER A 63 0.76 19.53 -15.41
CA SER A 63 -0.55 19.66 -14.77
C SER A 63 -0.92 18.37 -14.03
N ILE A 64 -1.71 18.48 -12.96
CA ILE A 64 -2.24 17.30 -12.24
C ILE A 64 -2.95 16.33 -13.22
N PRO A 65 -3.85 16.77 -14.12
CA PRO A 65 -4.49 15.88 -15.08
C PRO A 65 -3.51 15.12 -15.97
N ALA A 66 -2.45 15.79 -16.44
CA ALA A 66 -1.44 15.15 -17.29
C ALA A 66 -0.69 14.04 -16.55
N ILE A 67 -0.30 14.27 -15.28
CA ILE A 67 0.39 13.27 -14.45
C ILE A 67 -0.54 12.09 -14.16
N VAL A 68 -1.78 12.35 -13.72
CA VAL A 68 -2.76 11.29 -13.43
C VAL A 68 -3.09 10.49 -14.70
N SER A 69 -3.17 11.15 -15.86
CA SER A 69 -3.38 10.45 -17.14
C SER A 69 -2.21 9.57 -17.55
N LYS A 70 -0.96 9.87 -17.18
CA LYS A 70 0.17 8.95 -17.39
C LYS A 70 -0.06 7.64 -16.63
N ILE A 71 -0.47 7.73 -15.36
CA ILE A 71 -0.77 6.57 -14.51
C ILE A 71 -1.92 5.75 -15.12
N LYS A 72 -3.04 6.43 -15.43
CA LYS A 72 -4.22 5.78 -16.03
C LYS A 72 -3.91 5.11 -17.38
N SER A 73 -3.02 5.71 -18.19
CA SER A 73 -2.66 5.17 -19.52
C SER A 73 -1.98 3.80 -19.47
N LEU A 74 -1.38 3.43 -18.33
CA LEU A 74 -0.81 2.10 -18.12
C LEU A 74 -1.85 1.07 -17.66
N GLY A 75 -3.06 1.48 -17.31
CA GLY A 75 -4.10 0.64 -16.73
C GLY A 75 -4.01 0.51 -15.20
N MET A 76 -3.12 1.27 -14.54
CA MET A 76 -3.01 1.32 -13.08
C MET A 76 -4.28 1.91 -12.45
N ASN A 77 -4.59 1.46 -11.23
CA ASN A 77 -5.80 1.83 -10.49
C ASN A 77 -5.52 2.45 -9.11
N THR A 78 -4.26 2.58 -8.70
CA THR A 78 -3.89 3.08 -7.36
C THR A 78 -2.76 4.11 -7.41
N VAL A 79 -2.84 5.12 -6.55
CA VAL A 79 -1.70 5.98 -6.17
C VAL A 79 -1.47 5.86 -4.67
N ARG A 80 -0.25 5.48 -4.25
CA ARG A 80 0.23 5.65 -2.87
C ARG A 80 0.74 7.08 -2.74
N LEU A 81 -0.07 7.94 -2.12
CA LEU A 81 0.18 9.38 -1.99
C LEU A 81 0.75 9.67 -0.61
N THR A 82 2.00 10.13 -0.59
CA THR A 82 2.75 10.30 0.65
C THR A 82 2.58 11.70 1.23
N TYR A 83 2.64 11.82 2.56
CA TYR A 83 2.62 13.10 3.27
C TYR A 83 3.50 13.08 4.52
N ALA A 84 3.85 14.27 5.02
CA ALA A 84 4.62 14.45 6.26
C ALA A 84 3.72 14.89 7.43
N ILE A 85 3.99 14.42 8.66
CA ILE A 85 3.30 14.92 9.87
C ILE A 85 3.57 16.42 10.08
N GLU A 86 4.74 16.91 9.67
CA GLU A 86 5.09 18.33 9.75
C GLU A 86 4.06 19.26 9.11
N MET A 87 3.40 18.83 8.02
CA MET A 87 2.33 19.62 7.40
C MET A 87 1.21 19.90 8.41
N ILE A 88 0.79 18.86 9.13
CA ILE A 88 -0.24 18.94 10.17
C ILE A 88 0.29 19.72 11.37
N ASP A 89 1.53 19.49 11.80
CA ASP A 89 2.12 20.22 12.92
C ASP A 89 2.13 21.73 12.68
N GLN A 90 2.44 22.15 11.45
CA GLN A 90 2.42 23.55 11.05
C GLN A 90 1.00 24.14 10.96
N ILE A 91 -0.01 23.36 10.53
CA ILE A 91 -1.42 23.78 10.57
C ILE A 91 -1.82 24.17 12.00
N TYR A 92 -1.55 23.30 12.98
CA TYR A 92 -1.88 23.58 14.37
C TYR A 92 -1.06 24.73 14.97
N ALA A 93 0.23 24.83 14.62
CA ALA A 93 1.07 25.94 15.06
C ALA A 93 0.60 27.29 14.49
N ASN A 94 -0.13 27.27 13.37
CA ASN A 94 -0.69 28.43 12.70
C ASN A 94 -2.20 28.59 12.95
N GLY A 95 -2.69 28.17 14.12
CA GLY A 95 -4.10 28.39 14.52
C GLY A 95 -5.11 27.69 13.63
N GLU A 96 -4.82 26.44 13.23
CA GLU A 96 -5.63 25.59 12.35
C GLU A 96 -5.70 26.05 10.88
N ALA A 97 -4.87 27.03 10.48
CA ALA A 97 -4.75 27.45 9.09
C ALA A 97 -3.53 26.79 8.42
N ASP A 98 -3.74 26.13 7.29
CA ASP A 98 -2.65 25.54 6.51
C ASP A 98 -1.76 26.60 5.84
N VAL A 99 -0.49 26.24 5.66
CA VAL A 99 0.51 27.05 4.96
C VAL A 99 0.20 27.06 3.47
N THR A 100 0.33 28.23 2.87
CA THR A 100 0.14 28.41 1.43
C THR A 100 1.34 27.87 0.63
N ILE A 101 1.12 27.41 -0.59
CA ILE A 101 2.18 26.89 -1.45
C ILE A 101 3.23 27.95 -1.76
N GLY A 102 2.87 29.25 -1.81
CA GLY A 102 3.83 30.33 -1.96
C GLY A 102 4.82 30.37 -0.80
N VAL A 103 4.32 30.33 0.44
CA VAL A 103 5.18 30.29 1.64
C VAL A 103 6.00 28.99 1.70
N ALA A 104 5.38 27.85 1.41
CA ALA A 104 6.06 26.56 1.43
C ALA A 104 7.24 26.51 0.43
N LEU A 105 7.02 26.95 -0.81
CA LEU A 105 8.05 27.01 -1.85
C LEU A 105 9.17 28.00 -1.50
N PHE A 106 8.85 29.17 -0.93
CA PHE A 106 9.86 30.14 -0.52
C PHE A 106 10.72 29.62 0.63
N ASN A 107 10.12 28.89 1.58
CA ASN A 107 10.85 28.32 2.70
C ASN A 107 11.77 27.17 2.25
N ALA A 108 11.31 26.31 1.35
CA ALA A 108 12.07 25.16 0.87
C ALA A 108 13.16 25.57 -0.14
N LEU A 109 12.80 26.37 -1.15
CA LEU A 109 13.66 26.64 -2.32
C LEU A 109 14.35 28.01 -2.28
N GLY A 110 14.00 28.86 -1.30
CA GLY A 110 14.39 30.27 -1.27
C GLY A 110 13.55 31.13 -2.22
N ARG A 111 13.66 32.45 -2.10
CA ARG A 111 12.82 33.40 -2.87
C ARG A 111 12.98 33.27 -4.39
N THR A 112 14.20 33.09 -4.89
CA THR A 112 14.47 33.05 -6.34
C THR A 112 13.87 31.79 -6.97
N ASN A 113 14.30 30.61 -6.53
CA ASN A 113 13.85 29.35 -7.12
C ASN A 113 12.41 29.02 -6.72
N GLY A 114 11.98 29.39 -5.51
CA GLY A 114 10.60 29.24 -5.07
C GLY A 114 9.61 30.09 -5.87
N SER A 115 9.99 31.32 -6.27
CA SER A 115 9.12 32.15 -7.14
C SER A 115 8.98 31.53 -8.52
N LYS A 116 10.08 31.06 -9.11
CA LYS A 116 10.05 30.36 -10.39
C LYS A 116 9.17 29.11 -10.34
N ALA A 117 9.38 28.25 -9.33
CA ALA A 117 8.58 27.04 -9.15
C ALA A 117 7.09 27.36 -8.98
N LEU A 118 6.75 28.41 -8.22
CA LEU A 118 5.36 28.85 -8.06
C LEU A 118 4.74 29.32 -9.37
N GLU A 119 5.44 30.15 -10.15
CA GLU A 119 4.99 30.60 -11.46
C GLU A 119 4.76 29.42 -12.41
N ASP A 120 5.67 28.45 -12.39
CA ASP A 120 5.58 27.23 -13.19
C ASP A 120 4.38 26.35 -12.76
N ILE A 121 4.18 26.16 -11.44
CA ILE A 121 3.02 25.44 -10.89
C ILE A 121 1.70 26.10 -11.32
N VAL A 122 1.58 27.41 -11.16
CA VAL A 122 0.35 28.16 -11.53
C VAL A 122 0.13 28.12 -13.03
N ARG A 123 1.18 28.22 -13.85
CA ARG A 123 1.07 28.10 -15.30
C ARG A 123 0.53 26.73 -15.72
N ASN A 124 1.01 25.66 -15.08
CA ASN A 124 0.57 24.30 -15.38
C ASN A 124 -0.79 23.97 -14.76
N ASN A 125 -1.17 24.64 -13.67
CA ASN A 125 -2.39 24.40 -12.90
C ASN A 125 -3.08 25.75 -12.62
N PRO A 126 -3.76 26.37 -13.61
CA PRO A 126 -4.25 27.75 -13.54
C PRO A 126 -5.33 28.01 -12.47
N GLY A 127 -5.84 26.96 -11.82
CA GLY A 127 -6.70 27.08 -10.64
C GLY A 127 -5.94 27.37 -9.33
N PHE A 128 -4.61 27.31 -9.34
CA PHE A 128 -3.77 27.61 -8.18
C PHE A 128 -3.27 29.05 -8.18
N SER A 129 -2.89 29.50 -6.99
CA SER A 129 -2.28 30.79 -6.74
C SER A 129 -1.28 30.70 -5.58
N SER A 130 -0.56 31.78 -5.30
CA SER A 130 0.33 31.86 -4.14
C SER A 130 -0.37 31.60 -2.81
N THR A 131 -1.70 31.79 -2.74
CA THR A 131 -2.52 31.61 -1.54
C THR A 131 -3.20 30.24 -1.45
N THR A 132 -3.08 29.39 -2.49
CA THR A 132 -3.55 28.00 -2.41
C THR A 132 -2.80 27.29 -1.27
N THR A 133 -3.51 26.56 -0.41
CA THR A 133 -2.89 25.81 0.68
C THR A 133 -2.34 24.46 0.21
N ARG A 134 -1.44 23.85 0.98
CA ARG A 134 -0.91 22.52 0.64
C ARG A 134 -2.02 21.48 0.60
N LEU A 135 -2.92 21.46 1.58
CA LEU A 135 -4.07 20.57 1.59
C LEU A 135 -5.01 20.78 0.39
N GLN A 136 -5.19 22.01 -0.09
CA GLN A 136 -5.93 22.26 -1.33
C GLN A 136 -5.25 21.66 -2.57
N VAL A 137 -3.92 21.55 -2.58
CA VAL A 137 -3.21 20.81 -3.63
C VAL A 137 -3.46 19.31 -3.52
N PHE A 138 -3.41 18.74 -2.30
CA PHE A 138 -3.80 17.34 -2.09
C PHE A 138 -5.25 17.08 -2.52
N ASP A 139 -6.20 17.96 -2.17
CA ASP A 139 -7.60 17.89 -2.59
C ASP A 139 -7.72 17.83 -4.13
N ALA A 140 -7.01 18.71 -4.84
CA ALA A 140 -7.02 18.74 -6.29
C ALA A 140 -6.43 17.47 -6.93
N VAL A 141 -5.35 16.93 -6.35
CA VAL A 141 -4.74 15.66 -6.80
C VAL A 141 -5.70 14.50 -6.60
N VAL A 142 -6.29 14.37 -5.41
CA VAL A 142 -7.21 13.27 -5.10
C VAL A 142 -8.50 13.37 -5.93
N ALA A 143 -9.02 14.57 -6.14
CA ALA A 143 -10.16 14.82 -7.01
C ALA A 143 -9.89 14.45 -8.47
N GLU A 144 -8.69 14.75 -8.99
CA GLU A 144 -8.32 14.37 -10.35
C GLU A 144 -8.08 12.86 -10.49
N CYS A 145 -7.47 12.22 -9.49
CA CYS A 145 -7.45 10.76 -9.39
C CYS A 145 -8.89 10.20 -9.43
N ALA A 146 -9.83 10.85 -8.73
CA ALA A 146 -11.22 10.40 -8.72
C ALA A 146 -11.88 10.50 -10.10
N ARG A 147 -11.67 11.62 -10.80
CA ARG A 147 -12.16 11.83 -12.16
C ARG A 147 -11.64 10.79 -13.15
N GLN A 148 -10.45 10.26 -12.92
CA GLN A 148 -9.82 9.23 -13.76
C GLN A 148 -9.95 7.80 -13.18
N GLU A 149 -10.80 7.62 -12.17
CA GLU A 149 -11.09 6.33 -11.52
C GLU A 149 -9.83 5.65 -10.93
N ILE A 150 -9.00 6.43 -10.25
CA ILE A 150 -7.81 5.96 -9.53
C ILE A 150 -8.08 6.07 -8.03
N TYR A 151 -7.89 4.96 -7.32
CA TYR A 151 -7.94 4.91 -5.86
C TYR A 151 -6.69 5.57 -5.26
N VAL A 152 -6.87 6.23 -4.12
CA VAL A 152 -5.76 6.80 -3.37
C VAL A 152 -5.58 6.03 -2.06
N HIS A 153 -4.33 5.67 -1.81
CA HIS A 153 -3.83 5.12 -0.57
C HIS A 153 -2.92 6.18 0.07
N LEU A 154 -3.31 6.78 1.19
CA LEU A 154 -2.46 7.75 1.86
C LEU A 154 -1.37 7.06 2.65
N ASP A 155 -0.18 7.64 2.66
CA ASP A 155 0.95 7.11 3.40
C ASP A 155 1.58 8.18 4.28
N ASN A 156 1.60 7.96 5.60
CA ASN A 156 2.42 8.78 6.47
C ASN A 156 3.91 8.41 6.30
N HIS A 157 4.59 9.18 5.47
CA HIS A 157 5.95 8.83 5.04
C HIS A 157 7.00 9.26 6.06
N VAL A 158 6.96 10.52 6.49
CA VAL A 158 7.94 11.11 7.41
C VAL A 158 7.26 11.98 8.47
N SER A 159 7.97 12.24 9.57
CA SER A 159 7.52 13.21 10.56
C SER A 159 8.03 14.59 10.18
N LYS A 160 9.35 14.75 10.06
CA LYS A 160 9.99 15.92 9.46
C LYS A 160 10.01 15.76 7.94
N ALA A 161 9.50 16.75 7.21
CA ALA A 161 9.45 16.72 5.75
C ALA A 161 10.86 16.68 5.13
N GLY A 162 11.02 15.92 4.05
CA GLY A 162 12.28 15.76 3.31
C GLY A 162 12.53 14.34 2.82
N TRP A 163 13.68 14.15 2.16
CA TRP A 163 14.10 12.83 1.67
C TRP A 163 14.41 11.86 2.81
N CYS A 164 13.97 10.61 2.65
CA CYS A 164 14.21 9.49 3.56
C CYS A 164 14.79 8.32 2.73
N CYS A 165 15.16 7.17 3.29
CA CYS A 165 14.91 6.68 4.63
C CYS A 165 16.22 6.19 5.27
N HIS A 166 17.22 7.07 5.30
CA HIS A 166 18.49 6.77 5.93
C HIS A 166 18.27 6.51 7.43
N PRO A 167 18.93 5.50 8.05
CA PRO A 167 18.85 5.28 9.49
C PRO A 167 19.27 6.47 10.40
N PHE A 168 19.77 7.57 9.82
CA PHE A 168 20.24 8.75 10.54
C PHE A 168 19.39 10.01 10.27
N ASP A 169 18.28 9.91 9.55
CA ASP A 169 17.43 11.07 9.23
C ASP A 169 16.52 11.54 10.38
N GLY A 170 16.54 10.84 11.53
CA GLY A 170 15.78 11.19 12.73
C GLY A 170 14.28 10.86 12.65
N ASN A 171 13.86 10.09 11.63
CA ASN A 171 12.46 9.69 11.38
C ASN A 171 12.21 8.20 11.66
N SER A 172 13.19 7.45 12.19
CA SER A 172 13.24 6.00 12.13
C SER A 172 12.22 5.26 13.02
N TRP A 173 12.01 5.74 14.25
CA TRP A 173 11.19 5.06 15.25
C TRP A 173 10.48 6.05 16.17
N TRP A 174 9.38 5.65 16.81
CA TRP A 174 8.68 6.50 17.78
C TRP A 174 9.62 6.99 18.88
N GLY A 175 9.65 8.30 19.13
CA GLY A 175 10.55 8.93 20.09
C GLY A 175 11.92 9.32 19.52
N ASP A 176 12.17 9.09 18.23
CA ASP A 176 13.34 9.66 17.55
C ASP A 176 13.21 11.20 17.44
N THR A 177 14.28 11.84 16.97
CA THR A 177 14.49 13.29 16.94
C THR A 177 13.31 14.06 16.37
N TYR A 178 12.70 13.56 15.29
CA TYR A 178 11.54 14.19 14.67
C TYR A 178 10.24 13.41 14.84
N PHE A 179 10.31 12.15 15.26
CA PHE A 179 9.14 11.28 15.32
C PHE A 179 8.48 11.31 16.71
N ASN A 180 7.72 12.38 16.96
CA ASN A 180 6.90 12.49 18.16
C ASN A 180 5.60 11.67 18.05
N THR A 181 5.42 10.69 18.94
CA THR A 181 4.26 9.78 18.93
C THR A 181 2.91 10.49 19.03
N LYS A 182 2.80 11.55 19.85
CA LYS A 182 1.52 12.27 20.03
C LYS A 182 1.17 13.06 18.78
N ASN A 183 2.15 13.75 18.18
CA ASN A 183 1.95 14.47 16.93
C ASN A 183 1.59 13.52 15.79
N TRP A 184 2.23 12.36 15.72
CA TRP A 184 1.91 11.32 14.73
C TRP A 184 0.49 10.79 14.87
N ILE A 185 0.04 10.38 16.07
CA ILE A 185 -1.35 9.94 16.31
C ILE A 185 -2.34 11.03 15.90
N ARG A 186 -2.10 12.27 16.31
CA ARG A 186 -2.93 13.42 15.92
C ARG A 186 -2.95 13.62 14.41
N GLY A 187 -1.80 13.55 13.75
CA GLY A 187 -1.66 13.74 12.30
C GLY A 187 -2.36 12.66 11.50
N LEU A 188 -2.27 11.41 11.92
CA LEU A 188 -3.04 10.30 11.33
C LEU A 188 -4.54 10.55 11.42
N GLY A 189 -5.04 10.90 12.61
CA GLY A 189 -6.46 11.23 12.80
C GLY A 189 -6.91 12.44 11.97
N TYR A 190 -6.08 13.49 11.90
CA TYR A 190 -6.36 14.68 11.10
C TYR A 190 -6.50 14.34 9.60
N MET A 191 -5.53 13.62 9.03
CA MET A 191 -5.59 13.26 7.62
C MET A 191 -6.72 12.28 7.31
N ALA A 192 -7.03 11.36 8.23
CA ALA A 192 -8.17 10.46 8.10
C ALA A 192 -9.50 11.23 8.08
N GLU A 193 -9.65 12.23 8.95
CA GLU A 193 -10.84 13.10 8.98
C GLU A 193 -10.98 13.92 7.69
N HIS A 194 -9.90 14.61 7.28
CA HIS A 194 -9.86 15.39 6.05
C HIS A 194 -10.23 14.54 4.82
N ALA A 195 -9.69 13.32 4.77
CA ALA A 195 -9.89 12.37 3.69
C ALA A 195 -11.31 11.79 3.60
N LYS A 196 -12.21 12.02 4.56
CA LYS A 196 -13.62 11.61 4.42
C LYS A 196 -14.31 12.23 3.22
N SER A 197 -13.87 13.42 2.83
CA SER A 197 -14.41 14.15 1.68
C SER A 197 -13.97 13.56 0.34
N TRP A 198 -13.00 12.65 0.34
CA TRP A 198 -12.37 12.08 -0.83
C TRP A 198 -12.98 10.69 -1.13
N PRO A 199 -13.89 10.55 -2.12
CA PRO A 199 -14.67 9.32 -2.33
C PRO A 199 -13.80 8.11 -2.71
N ASN A 200 -12.62 8.35 -3.25
CA ASN A 200 -11.66 7.36 -3.74
C ASN A 200 -10.50 7.08 -2.80
N ILE A 201 -10.55 7.59 -1.56
CA ILE A 201 -9.60 7.19 -0.53
C ILE A 201 -10.09 5.90 0.10
N VAL A 202 -9.34 4.84 -0.18
CA VAL A 202 -9.71 3.48 0.19
C VAL A 202 -8.91 2.97 1.37
N SER A 203 -7.74 3.55 1.62
CA SER A 203 -6.83 3.10 2.66
C SER A 203 -5.82 4.14 3.10
N MET A 204 -5.26 3.93 4.29
CA MET A 204 -4.18 4.73 4.86
C MET A 204 -3.11 3.82 5.49
N SER A 205 -1.84 4.09 5.22
CA SER A 205 -0.71 3.48 5.92
C SER A 205 -0.36 4.29 7.16
N LEU A 206 -0.08 3.55 8.25
CA LEU A 206 0.33 4.11 9.53
C LEU A 206 1.66 4.85 9.46
N ARG A 207 2.67 4.23 8.85
CA ARG A 207 4.04 4.72 8.90
C ARG A 207 4.93 4.03 7.89
N ASN A 208 5.61 4.81 7.07
CA ASN A 208 6.65 4.33 6.17
C ASN A 208 7.92 3.90 6.93
N GLU A 209 8.41 2.70 6.58
CA GLU A 209 9.74 2.18 6.90
C GLU A 209 10.20 2.38 8.36
N LEU A 210 9.41 1.87 9.31
CA LEU A 210 9.87 1.75 10.70
C LEU A 210 11.20 0.98 10.75
N ARG A 211 12.24 1.64 11.27
CA ARG A 211 13.63 1.17 11.17
C ARG A 211 14.43 1.56 12.40
N GLN A 212 15.64 1.03 12.49
CA GLN A 212 16.50 1.18 13.66
C GLN A 212 16.91 2.66 13.85
N PRO A 213 16.64 3.29 15.02
CA PRO A 213 16.98 4.69 15.27
C PRO A 213 18.45 4.82 15.70
N TYR A 214 19.39 4.68 14.76
CA TYR A 214 20.83 4.63 15.10
C TYR A 214 21.38 5.94 15.69
N THR A 215 20.71 7.07 15.51
CA THR A 215 21.04 8.34 16.18
C THR A 215 20.68 8.34 17.67
N LYS A 216 19.88 7.37 18.13
CA LYS A 216 19.38 7.25 19.51
C LYS A 216 19.64 5.84 20.06
N PRO A 217 20.88 5.49 20.44
CA PRO A 217 21.22 4.15 20.92
C PRO A 217 20.36 3.64 22.08
N ASN A 218 20.00 4.51 23.03
CA ASN A 218 19.11 4.15 24.13
C ASN A 218 17.69 3.79 23.63
N LEU A 219 17.16 4.53 22.66
CA LEU A 219 15.85 4.24 22.07
C LEU A 219 15.88 2.90 21.32
N TYR A 220 16.93 2.66 20.55
CA TYR A 220 17.15 1.38 19.86
C TYR A 220 17.17 0.20 20.85
N GLN A 221 17.98 0.28 21.91
CA GLN A 221 18.13 -0.80 22.88
C GLN A 221 16.86 -1.07 23.70
N THR A 222 16.08 -0.04 24.00
CA THR A 222 14.95 -0.16 24.95
C THR A 222 13.60 -0.37 24.28
N SER A 223 13.42 0.08 23.03
CA SER A 223 12.08 0.18 22.42
C SER A 223 11.97 -0.26 20.97
N TYR A 224 13.07 -0.51 20.26
CA TYR A 224 13.01 -1.06 18.90
C TYR A 224 12.74 -2.56 18.96
N ASN A 225 11.47 -2.92 19.15
CA ASN A 225 11.03 -4.30 19.33
C ASN A 225 9.55 -4.46 18.97
N TRP A 226 9.11 -5.70 18.83
CA TRP A 226 7.75 -6.03 18.39
C TRP A 226 6.67 -5.72 19.43
N GLU A 227 6.99 -5.79 20.72
CA GLU A 227 6.06 -5.40 21.79
C GLU A 227 5.70 -3.90 21.68
N THR A 228 6.71 -3.05 21.52
CA THR A 228 6.53 -1.60 21.35
C THR A 228 5.83 -1.29 20.03
N TRP A 229 6.24 -1.95 18.93
CA TRP A 229 5.56 -1.84 17.63
C TRP A 229 4.06 -2.10 17.77
N TYR A 230 3.68 -3.18 18.45
CA TYR A 230 2.29 -3.59 18.55
C TYR A 230 1.47 -2.59 19.37
N SER A 231 2.00 -2.16 20.51
CA SER A 231 1.37 -1.14 21.36
C SER A 231 1.13 0.17 20.60
N LEU A 232 2.15 0.69 19.91
CA LEU A 232 2.06 1.99 19.23
C LEU A 232 1.31 1.95 17.90
N SER A 233 1.42 0.85 17.14
CA SER A 233 0.66 0.66 15.90
C SER A 233 -0.84 0.59 16.16
N ARG A 234 -1.27 -0.01 17.29
CA ARG A 234 -2.67 0.00 17.73
C ARG A 234 -3.18 1.42 17.95
N LEU A 235 -2.41 2.29 18.61
CA LEU A 235 -2.82 3.68 18.84
C LEU A 235 -3.00 4.47 17.54
N GLY A 236 -2.11 4.26 16.55
CA GLY A 236 -2.25 4.87 15.24
C GLY A 236 -3.45 4.33 14.46
N ALA A 237 -3.66 3.02 14.50
CA ALA A 237 -4.80 2.36 13.85
C ALA A 237 -6.14 2.81 14.48
N ASP A 238 -6.20 2.93 15.80
CA ASP A 238 -7.38 3.42 16.52
C ASP A 238 -7.69 4.87 16.13
N ALA A 239 -6.67 5.72 15.96
CA ALA A 239 -6.87 7.11 15.53
C ALA A 239 -7.42 7.21 14.11
N ILE A 240 -6.91 6.40 13.16
CA ILE A 240 -7.45 6.36 11.80
C ILE A 240 -8.88 5.81 11.81
N ASN A 241 -9.14 4.70 12.49
CA ASN A 241 -10.47 4.08 12.49
C ASN A 241 -11.52 4.99 13.14
N ALA A 242 -11.19 5.63 14.26
CA ALA A 242 -12.09 6.55 14.94
C ALA A 242 -12.43 7.77 14.09
N ALA A 243 -11.45 8.30 13.34
CA ALA A 243 -11.69 9.37 12.39
C ALA A 243 -12.47 8.84 11.18
N ASN A 244 -11.94 7.89 10.42
CA ASN A 244 -12.52 7.37 9.18
C ASN A 244 -12.67 5.83 9.20
N PRO A 245 -13.81 5.29 9.68
CA PRO A 245 -14.03 3.84 9.78
C PRO A 245 -14.21 3.14 8.43
N ASN A 246 -14.34 3.89 7.34
CA ASN A 246 -14.49 3.34 6.00
C ASN A 246 -13.15 2.94 5.37
N ALA A 247 -12.05 3.58 5.77
CA ALA A 247 -10.72 3.32 5.24
C ALA A 247 -10.15 1.99 5.75
N LEU A 248 -9.43 1.27 4.89
CA LEU A 248 -8.52 0.21 5.33
C LEU A 248 -7.29 0.84 5.99
N ILE A 249 -6.69 0.12 6.94
CA ILE A 249 -5.50 0.55 7.69
C ILE A 249 -4.38 -0.41 7.37
N PHE A 250 -3.30 0.12 6.78
CA PHE A 250 -2.13 -0.66 6.40
C PHE A 250 -1.11 -0.62 7.54
N LEU A 251 -0.71 -1.81 7.99
CA LEU A 251 0.29 -2.03 9.03
C LEU A 251 1.61 -2.44 8.37
N SER A 252 2.65 -1.62 8.51
CA SER A 252 4.01 -1.96 8.13
C SER A 252 4.71 -2.79 9.21
N GLY A 253 5.76 -3.49 8.79
CA GLY A 253 6.64 -4.24 9.68
C GLY A 253 7.80 -3.41 10.22
N ILE A 254 8.78 -4.10 10.80
CA ILE A 254 10.06 -3.51 11.19
C ILE A 254 11.10 -3.68 10.09
N ASP A 255 12.31 -3.17 10.34
CA ASP A 255 13.48 -3.25 9.46
C ASP A 255 13.17 -2.65 8.07
N SER A 256 12.71 -1.41 8.07
CA SER A 256 12.27 -0.67 6.88
C SER A 256 11.13 -1.38 6.14
N SER A 257 10.10 -1.80 6.88
CA SER A 257 8.93 -2.51 6.35
C SER A 257 9.27 -3.82 5.61
N THR A 258 10.44 -4.40 5.80
CA THR A 258 10.84 -5.65 5.11
C THR A 258 10.48 -6.91 5.90
N ASN A 259 10.12 -6.77 7.18
CA ASN A 259 9.89 -7.91 8.06
C ASN A 259 8.54 -7.82 8.78
N LEU A 260 7.61 -8.68 8.38
CA LEU A 260 6.28 -8.93 8.98
C LEU A 260 6.19 -10.31 9.63
N SER A 261 7.31 -11.04 9.76
CA SER A 261 7.31 -12.46 10.13
C SER A 261 6.63 -12.72 11.48
N ALA A 262 6.85 -11.86 12.48
CA ALA A 262 6.23 -11.98 13.80
C ALA A 262 4.70 -11.93 13.73
N ILE A 263 4.15 -11.08 12.85
CA ILE A 263 2.70 -10.96 12.62
C ILE A 263 2.19 -12.24 11.96
N ALA A 264 2.77 -12.60 10.81
CA ALA A 264 2.26 -13.67 9.98
C ALA A 264 2.39 -15.07 10.61
N GLN A 265 3.51 -15.34 11.31
CA GLN A 265 3.73 -16.58 12.08
C GLN A 265 3.07 -16.57 13.47
N GLY A 266 2.63 -15.41 13.97
CA GLY A 266 2.12 -15.28 15.33
C GLY A 266 3.19 -15.60 16.39
N LEU A 267 4.41 -15.11 16.16
CA LEU A 267 5.51 -15.24 17.10
C LEU A 267 5.27 -14.35 18.33
N SER A 268 5.94 -14.67 19.44
CA SER A 268 5.98 -13.77 20.59
C SER A 268 6.58 -12.42 20.19
N LEU A 269 5.85 -11.37 20.53
CA LEU A 269 6.24 -9.98 20.34
C LEU A 269 7.22 -9.62 21.45
N THR A 270 8.49 -9.93 21.21
CA THR A 270 9.55 -9.73 22.20
C THR A 270 9.76 -8.25 22.50
N PRO A 271 10.23 -7.89 23.72
CA PRO A 271 10.60 -8.79 24.84
C PRO A 271 9.42 -9.41 25.61
N GLY A 272 8.19 -9.00 25.30
CA GLY A 272 6.97 -9.58 25.85
C GLY A 272 6.69 -11.00 25.37
N SER A 273 5.54 -11.52 25.80
CA SER A 273 5.04 -12.87 25.43
C SER A 273 3.75 -12.84 24.61
N GLU A 274 3.15 -11.66 24.44
CA GLU A 274 1.97 -11.47 23.59
C GLU A 274 2.26 -11.85 22.15
N THR A 275 1.22 -12.19 21.39
CA THR A 275 1.29 -12.43 19.95
C THR A 275 0.34 -11.48 19.23
N PHE A 276 0.62 -11.17 17.97
CA PHE A 276 -0.32 -10.39 17.16
C PHE A 276 -1.64 -11.16 17.04
N SER A 277 -2.74 -10.49 17.40
CA SER A 277 -4.09 -11.03 17.29
C SER A 277 -4.98 -10.08 16.50
N LEU A 278 -5.36 -10.51 15.29
CA LEU A 278 -6.29 -9.76 14.43
C LEU A 278 -7.62 -9.47 15.14
N SER A 279 -8.12 -10.44 15.91
CA SER A 279 -9.38 -10.31 16.67
C SER A 279 -9.35 -9.27 17.79
N SER A 280 -8.17 -8.76 18.17
CA SER A 280 -8.04 -7.74 19.20
C SER A 280 -8.34 -6.31 18.70
N PHE A 281 -8.56 -6.16 17.40
CA PHE A 281 -9.01 -4.93 16.76
C PHE A 281 -10.50 -5.06 16.44
N HIS A 282 -11.33 -4.13 16.93
CA HIS A 282 -12.77 -4.16 16.68
C HIS A 282 -13.13 -3.89 15.19
N TYR A 283 -12.15 -3.42 14.42
CA TYR A 283 -12.17 -3.21 12.97
C TYR A 283 -11.23 -4.20 12.25
N ALA A 284 -11.19 -5.46 12.70
CA ALA A 284 -10.34 -6.50 12.12
C ALA A 284 -10.49 -6.64 10.59
N ASP A 285 -11.69 -6.41 10.05
CA ASP A 285 -12.01 -6.41 8.62
C ASP A 285 -11.49 -5.16 7.87
N LYS A 286 -10.69 -4.31 8.52
CA LYS A 286 -10.05 -3.13 7.93
C LYS A 286 -8.54 -3.24 7.86
N LEU A 287 -7.92 -4.26 8.45
CA LEU A 287 -6.47 -4.37 8.52
C LEU A 287 -5.86 -5.06 7.31
N VAL A 288 -4.82 -4.44 6.75
CA VAL A 288 -3.99 -4.96 5.65
C VAL A 288 -2.53 -4.87 6.08
N LEU A 289 -1.70 -5.83 5.67
CA LEU A 289 -0.26 -5.74 5.87
C LEU A 289 0.40 -5.10 4.66
N GLU A 290 1.46 -4.34 4.90
CA GLU A 290 2.30 -3.79 3.83
C GLU A 290 3.77 -4.15 4.01
N ILE A 291 4.44 -4.45 2.89
CA ILE A 291 5.83 -4.89 2.85
C ILE A 291 6.61 -4.21 1.73
N HIS A 292 7.88 -3.94 1.98
CA HIS A 292 8.80 -3.32 1.03
C HIS A 292 9.89 -4.31 0.58
N THR A 293 10.49 -4.04 -0.59
CA THR A 293 11.72 -4.73 -1.02
C THR A 293 12.57 -3.84 -1.93
N TYR A 294 13.88 -3.82 -1.68
CA TYR A 294 14.91 -3.18 -2.51
C TYR A 294 16.15 -4.07 -2.56
N ASP A 295 15.96 -5.34 -2.94
CA ASP A 295 16.98 -6.38 -2.85
C ASP A 295 17.79 -6.53 -4.15
N ALA A 296 18.94 -7.20 -4.05
CA ALA A 296 19.65 -7.75 -5.20
C ALA A 296 19.42 -9.27 -5.24
N ALA A 297 18.47 -9.72 -6.06
CA ALA A 297 18.23 -11.14 -6.25
C ALA A 297 19.15 -11.72 -7.33
N GLN A 298 19.79 -12.86 -7.04
CA GLN A 298 20.57 -13.64 -8.02
C GLN A 298 19.77 -14.82 -8.58
N GLU A 299 18.79 -15.34 -7.82
CA GLU A 299 17.92 -16.45 -8.23
C GLU A 299 16.50 -16.26 -7.68
N CYS A 300 15.47 -16.53 -8.50
CA CYS A 300 14.07 -16.32 -8.11
C CYS A 300 13.68 -17.19 -6.91
N ALA A 301 14.01 -18.48 -6.90
CA ALA A 301 13.54 -19.39 -5.85
C ALA A 301 14.01 -18.97 -4.45
N ALA A 302 15.28 -18.53 -4.32
CA ALA A 302 15.82 -18.04 -3.06
C ALA A 302 15.15 -16.73 -2.63
N PHE A 303 14.94 -15.82 -3.57
CA PHE A 303 14.31 -14.52 -3.33
C PHE A 303 12.81 -14.67 -2.94
N GLU A 304 12.06 -15.49 -3.65
CA GLU A 304 10.66 -15.78 -3.34
C GLU A 304 10.51 -16.47 -1.97
N LYS A 305 11.42 -17.40 -1.63
CA LYS A 305 11.45 -18.01 -0.29
C LYS A 305 11.73 -16.97 0.80
N LYS A 306 12.61 -15.99 0.54
CA LYS A 306 12.86 -14.88 1.46
C LYS A 306 11.59 -14.05 1.68
N LEU A 307 10.91 -13.64 0.61
CA LEU A 307 9.64 -12.89 0.71
C LEU A 307 8.56 -13.68 1.46
N PHE A 308 8.45 -14.98 1.19
CA PHE A 308 7.55 -15.89 1.90
C PHE A 308 7.78 -15.84 3.41
N ASN A 309 9.03 -16.08 3.85
CA ASN A 309 9.40 -16.12 5.25
C ASN A 309 9.24 -14.76 5.95
N LEU A 310 9.46 -13.66 5.24
CA LEU A 310 9.40 -12.31 5.78
C LEU A 310 7.98 -11.76 5.89
N GLY A 311 7.00 -12.29 5.16
CA GLY A 311 5.62 -11.82 5.29
C GLY A 311 4.60 -12.51 4.40
N PHE A 312 4.99 -12.93 3.19
CA PHE A 312 4.06 -13.51 2.21
C PHE A 312 3.39 -14.80 2.69
N GLN A 313 3.96 -15.48 3.68
CA GLN A 313 3.30 -16.62 4.33
C GLN A 313 1.89 -16.27 4.87
N THR A 314 1.58 -15.01 5.23
CA THR A 314 0.23 -14.61 5.68
C THR A 314 -0.88 -14.93 4.66
N LEU A 315 -0.50 -15.08 3.39
CA LEU A 315 -1.39 -15.41 2.28
C LEU A 315 -1.75 -16.90 2.22
N ASP A 316 -1.05 -17.74 2.98
CA ASP A 316 -1.28 -19.17 3.11
C ASP A 316 -2.13 -19.45 4.36
N GLY A 317 -3.37 -19.90 4.14
CA GLY A 317 -4.29 -20.26 5.21
C GLY A 317 -3.97 -21.59 5.92
N SER A 318 -2.93 -22.31 5.49
CA SER A 318 -2.54 -23.60 6.08
C SER A 318 -1.38 -23.51 7.07
N THR A 319 -0.44 -22.58 6.86
CA THR A 319 0.77 -22.45 7.70
C THR A 319 0.84 -21.15 8.49
N ALA A 320 0.19 -20.07 8.04
CA ALA A 320 0.17 -18.82 8.80
C ALA A 320 -0.72 -18.92 10.03
N LYS A 321 -0.28 -18.30 11.13
CA LYS A 321 -1.13 -18.13 12.31
C LYS A 321 -2.15 -17.02 12.08
N ASN A 322 -1.75 -15.98 11.35
CA ASN A 322 -2.58 -14.83 11.01
C ASN A 322 -2.68 -14.71 9.49
N THR A 323 -3.89 -14.88 8.96
CA THR A 323 -4.20 -14.68 7.54
C THR A 323 -4.79 -13.30 7.33
N LEU A 324 -4.04 -12.41 6.67
CA LEU A 324 -4.46 -11.05 6.31
C LEU A 324 -4.13 -10.78 4.84
N PRO A 325 -4.76 -9.78 4.20
CA PRO A 325 -4.28 -9.30 2.92
C PRO A 325 -2.91 -8.65 3.08
N LEU A 326 -2.09 -8.78 2.04
CA LEU A 326 -0.75 -8.19 1.95
C LEU A 326 -0.65 -7.37 0.66
N VAL A 327 0.01 -6.21 0.73
CA VAL A 327 0.33 -5.36 -0.43
C VAL A 327 1.83 -5.03 -0.42
N MET A 328 2.49 -5.14 -1.57
CA MET A 328 3.88 -4.69 -1.75
C MET A 328 3.89 -3.18 -2.04
N THR A 329 3.94 -2.35 -1.00
CA THR A 329 3.75 -0.90 -1.14
C THR A 329 4.97 -0.16 -1.67
N GLU A 330 6.16 -0.78 -1.61
CA GLU A 330 7.33 -0.28 -2.29
C GLU A 330 8.24 -1.38 -2.82
N PHE A 331 8.63 -1.18 -4.08
CA PHE A 331 9.79 -1.79 -4.69
C PHE A 331 10.24 -0.87 -5.82
N GLY A 332 11.54 -0.83 -6.10
CA GLY A 332 12.06 0.05 -7.13
C GLY A 332 13.42 -0.39 -7.63
N PHE A 333 13.84 0.22 -8.73
CA PHE A 333 15.14 0.01 -9.36
C PHE A 333 15.40 1.14 -10.35
N LEU A 334 16.68 1.33 -10.68
CA LEU A 334 17.13 2.28 -11.69
C LEU A 334 16.37 2.07 -13.02
N GLN A 335 15.74 3.11 -13.55
CA GLN A 335 15.00 3.03 -14.81
C GLN A 335 15.96 3.18 -15.99
N SER A 336 16.37 2.04 -16.54
CA SER A 336 17.21 1.93 -17.72
C SER A 336 16.78 0.75 -18.57
N ASN A 337 17.20 0.72 -19.85
CA ASN A 337 16.86 -0.34 -20.79
C ASN A 337 17.48 -1.72 -20.45
N GLN A 338 18.33 -1.81 -19.41
CA GLN A 338 18.92 -3.07 -18.98
C GLN A 338 18.44 -3.52 -17.60
N THR A 339 18.28 -2.59 -16.65
CA THR A 339 18.00 -2.95 -15.25
C THR A 339 16.73 -3.76 -15.09
N TYR A 340 15.69 -3.48 -15.89
CA TYR A 340 14.40 -4.18 -15.77
C TYR A 340 14.45 -5.66 -16.17
N LYS A 341 15.51 -6.08 -16.88
CA LYS A 341 15.73 -7.48 -17.29
C LYS A 341 16.44 -8.29 -16.21
N ASN A 342 16.93 -7.65 -15.16
CA ASN A 342 17.65 -8.34 -14.09
C ASN A 342 16.73 -9.28 -13.31
N VAL A 343 17.35 -10.26 -12.64
CA VAL A 343 16.65 -11.33 -11.92
C VAL A 343 15.68 -10.75 -10.90
N TYR A 344 16.11 -9.80 -10.07
CA TYR A 344 15.23 -9.12 -9.10
C TYR A 344 13.90 -8.63 -9.68
N VAL A 345 13.96 -7.83 -10.76
CA VAL A 345 12.78 -7.21 -11.38
C VAL A 345 11.89 -8.27 -12.03
N THR A 346 12.50 -9.19 -12.78
CA THR A 346 11.75 -10.23 -13.51
C THR A 346 11.11 -11.26 -12.58
N CYS A 347 11.75 -11.61 -11.45
CA CYS A 347 11.15 -12.46 -10.43
C CYS A 347 9.97 -11.75 -9.76
N LEU A 348 10.12 -10.50 -9.32
CA LEU A 348 9.00 -9.74 -8.74
C LEU A 348 7.82 -9.61 -9.71
N GLY A 349 8.11 -9.29 -10.97
CA GLY A 349 7.10 -9.14 -12.01
C GLY A 349 6.28 -10.41 -12.29
N ARG A 350 6.79 -11.59 -11.92
CA ARG A 350 6.06 -12.86 -12.01
C ARG A 350 5.44 -13.26 -10.67
N TYR A 351 6.18 -13.08 -9.58
CA TYR A 351 5.78 -13.52 -8.25
C TYR A 351 4.57 -12.75 -7.72
N LEU A 352 4.54 -11.42 -7.82
CA LEU A 352 3.43 -10.63 -7.27
C LEU A 352 2.07 -10.95 -7.96
N PRO A 353 1.99 -11.02 -9.31
CA PRO A 353 0.77 -11.49 -9.97
C PRO A 353 0.40 -12.94 -9.61
N ALA A 354 1.37 -13.86 -9.53
CA ALA A 354 1.11 -15.25 -9.17
C ALA A 354 0.56 -15.39 -7.74
N GLN A 355 1.02 -14.54 -6.82
CA GLN A 355 0.47 -14.44 -5.48
C GLN A 355 -0.83 -13.61 -5.42
N ARG A 356 -1.28 -12.99 -6.52
CA ARG A 356 -2.46 -12.10 -6.54
C ARG A 356 -2.38 -11.01 -5.47
N VAL A 357 -1.18 -10.45 -5.30
CA VAL A 357 -0.87 -9.41 -4.32
C VAL A 357 -0.82 -8.06 -5.03
N GLY A 358 -1.43 -7.05 -4.40
CA GLY A 358 -1.35 -5.68 -4.89
C GLY A 358 0.05 -5.10 -4.71
N TRP A 359 0.40 -4.09 -5.50
CA TRP A 359 1.69 -3.45 -5.46
C TRP A 359 1.69 -1.99 -5.91
N THR A 360 2.63 -1.21 -5.38
CA THR A 360 2.93 0.14 -5.84
C THR A 360 4.44 0.30 -6.07
N ILE A 361 4.83 0.65 -7.29
CA ILE A 361 6.24 0.80 -7.65
C ILE A 361 6.77 2.15 -7.16
N TRP A 362 7.94 2.14 -6.54
CA TRP A 362 8.73 3.33 -6.24
C TRP A 362 9.67 3.61 -7.42
N VAL A 363 9.49 4.70 -8.17
CA VAL A 363 8.58 5.84 -7.93
C VAL A 363 8.04 6.42 -9.24
N LEU A 364 6.89 7.10 -9.19
CA LEU A 364 6.39 7.86 -10.33
C LEU A 364 7.34 9.01 -10.70
N ALA A 365 7.91 9.66 -9.68
CA ALA A 365 8.58 10.95 -9.78
C ALA A 365 9.80 10.92 -10.68
N GLY A 366 9.85 11.81 -11.68
CA GLY A 366 11.02 12.01 -12.51
C GLY A 366 12.04 12.98 -11.91
N SER A 367 11.61 13.81 -10.96
CA SER A 367 12.43 14.77 -10.23
C SER A 367 11.80 15.12 -8.88
N TYR A 368 12.57 15.75 -8.00
CA TYR A 368 12.09 16.29 -6.73
C TYR A 368 12.37 17.80 -6.64
N TYR A 369 11.51 18.55 -5.94
CA TYR A 369 11.83 19.93 -5.55
C TYR A 369 13.16 19.97 -4.80
N ILE A 370 13.37 19.03 -3.86
CA ILE A 370 14.62 18.83 -3.12
C ILE A 370 14.82 17.33 -2.89
N ARG A 371 16.04 16.84 -3.10
CA ARG A 371 16.49 15.53 -2.62
C ARG A 371 17.96 15.62 -2.24
N GLU A 372 18.30 15.12 -1.05
CA GLU A 372 19.67 15.15 -0.52
C GLU A 372 20.30 16.55 -0.65
N GLU A 373 19.57 17.57 -0.16
CA GLU A 373 19.96 19.00 -0.18
C GLU A 373 20.11 19.62 -1.58
N THR A 374 19.88 18.85 -2.64
CA THR A 374 19.96 19.31 -4.03
C THR A 374 18.57 19.69 -4.52
N GLN A 375 18.39 20.94 -4.95
CA GLN A 375 17.14 21.38 -5.57
C GLN A 375 17.03 20.83 -6.99
N ASP A 376 15.80 20.53 -7.43
CA ASP A 376 15.49 20.05 -8.77
C ASP A 376 16.31 18.80 -9.15
N TYR A 377 16.34 17.82 -8.23
CA TYR A 377 17.15 16.61 -8.38
C TYR A 377 16.53 15.66 -9.42
N ASP A 378 17.33 15.14 -10.36
CA ASP A 378 16.88 14.15 -11.34
C ASP A 378 16.76 12.73 -10.75
N GLU A 379 15.53 12.21 -10.67
CA GLU A 379 15.24 10.90 -10.10
C GLU A 379 15.37 9.81 -11.16
N THR A 380 16.56 9.21 -11.24
CA THR A 380 16.87 8.16 -12.22
C THR A 380 16.16 6.82 -11.93
N TRP A 381 15.62 6.63 -10.73
CA TRP A 381 14.77 5.47 -10.39
C TRP A 381 13.28 5.72 -10.73
N GLY A 382 12.97 6.93 -11.18
CA GLY A 382 11.64 7.40 -11.51
C GLY A 382 11.14 6.90 -12.86
N LEU A 383 9.88 6.49 -12.91
CA LEU A 383 9.23 6.07 -14.16
C LEU A 383 9.21 7.20 -15.20
N LEU A 384 9.06 8.45 -14.76
CA LEU A 384 9.00 9.62 -15.63
C LEU A 384 10.39 10.25 -15.85
N SER A 385 10.53 10.96 -16.96
CA SER A 385 11.66 11.85 -17.24
C SER A 385 11.68 13.03 -16.24
N HIS A 386 12.82 13.70 -16.13
CA HIS A 386 13.04 14.84 -15.23
C HIS A 386 11.92 15.90 -15.27
N ASP A 387 11.43 16.20 -16.47
CA ASP A 387 10.37 17.18 -16.78
C ASP A 387 8.95 16.57 -16.77
N TRP A 388 8.83 15.33 -16.27
CA TRP A 388 7.59 14.57 -16.14
C TRP A 388 6.81 14.35 -17.45
N SER A 389 7.40 14.65 -18.61
CA SER A 389 6.69 14.66 -19.90
C SER A 389 6.65 13.29 -20.58
N THR A 390 7.64 12.44 -20.34
CA THR A 390 7.81 11.14 -20.99
C THR A 390 8.21 10.04 -20.01
N TRP A 391 8.21 8.79 -20.48
CA TRP A 391 8.71 7.66 -19.70
C TRP A 391 10.23 7.59 -19.81
N ARG A 392 10.93 7.45 -18.67
CA ARG A 392 12.39 7.39 -18.62
C ARG A 392 12.94 6.14 -19.32
N SER A 393 12.27 5.01 -19.18
CA SER A 393 12.59 3.78 -19.91
C SER A 393 11.35 3.26 -20.64
N PRO A 394 11.11 3.68 -21.89
CA PRO A 394 9.97 3.22 -22.69
C PRO A 394 9.95 1.70 -22.88
N GLU A 395 11.12 1.07 -23.03
CA GLU A 395 11.24 -0.38 -23.17
C GLU A 395 10.74 -1.10 -21.90
N HIS A 396 11.13 -0.63 -20.71
CA HIS A 396 10.59 -1.19 -19.46
C HIS A 396 9.07 -1.02 -19.37
N ILE A 397 8.53 0.14 -19.76
CA ILE A 397 7.07 0.35 -19.74
C ILE A 397 6.35 -0.67 -20.62
N GLU A 398 6.80 -0.89 -21.85
CA GLU A 398 6.14 -1.77 -22.80
C GLU A 398 6.37 -3.27 -22.51
N GLU A 399 7.61 -3.65 -22.19
CA GLU A 399 8.02 -5.06 -22.11
C GLU A 399 8.04 -5.63 -20.69
N GLY A 400 8.10 -4.78 -19.65
CA GLY A 400 8.11 -5.20 -18.25
C GLY A 400 6.85 -4.82 -17.51
N LEU A 401 6.56 -3.51 -17.43
CA LEU A 401 5.54 -2.97 -16.53
C LEU A 401 4.12 -3.25 -17.01
N LYS A 402 3.80 -3.00 -18.30
CA LYS A 402 2.46 -3.32 -18.86
C LYS A 402 2.10 -4.81 -18.73
N PRO A 403 2.99 -5.77 -19.05
CA PRO A 403 2.72 -7.18 -18.79
C PRO A 403 2.43 -7.50 -17.31
N MET A 404 3.20 -6.91 -16.39
CA MET A 404 2.99 -7.10 -14.94
C MET A 404 1.64 -6.53 -14.49
N ILE A 405 1.25 -5.34 -14.96
CA ILE A 405 -0.06 -4.71 -14.68
C ILE A 405 -1.19 -5.63 -15.17
N ASN A 406 -1.12 -6.05 -16.44
CA ASN A 406 -2.12 -6.93 -17.03
C ASN A 406 -2.22 -8.27 -16.30
N ALA A 407 -1.10 -8.85 -15.87
CA ALA A 407 -1.10 -10.09 -15.09
C ALA A 407 -1.73 -9.88 -13.69
N SER A 408 -1.50 -8.73 -13.06
CA SER A 408 -1.99 -8.41 -11.72
C SER A 408 -3.50 -8.12 -11.68
N LEU A 409 -4.03 -7.50 -12.74
CA LEU A 409 -5.44 -7.10 -12.83
C LEU A 409 -6.36 -8.15 -13.47
N LYS A 410 -5.82 -9.31 -13.87
CA LYS A 410 -6.65 -10.40 -14.41
C LYS A 410 -7.58 -10.96 -13.35
N VAL A 411 -8.89 -10.74 -13.55
CA VAL A 411 -9.94 -11.42 -12.79
C VAL A 411 -10.07 -12.84 -13.35
N GLU A 412 -9.46 -13.83 -12.69
CA GLU A 412 -9.81 -15.22 -12.97
C GLU A 412 -11.14 -15.55 -12.28
N SER A 413 -12.05 -16.17 -13.03
CA SER A 413 -13.30 -16.69 -12.47
C SER A 413 -12.98 -17.59 -11.27
N PRO A 414 -13.74 -17.50 -10.15
CA PRO A 414 -13.52 -18.38 -9.03
C PRO A 414 -13.55 -19.84 -9.51
N PRO A 415 -12.68 -20.73 -9.00
CA PRO A 415 -12.74 -22.13 -9.35
C PRO A 415 -14.17 -22.62 -9.08
N LYS A 416 -14.80 -23.24 -10.09
CA LYS A 416 -16.09 -23.90 -9.90
C LYS A 416 -15.93 -24.85 -8.73
N ASN A 417 -16.69 -24.64 -7.65
CA ASN A 417 -16.83 -25.60 -6.57
C ASN A 417 -17.14 -26.98 -7.20
N SER A 418 -16.13 -27.84 -7.29
CA SER A 418 -16.38 -29.27 -7.44
C SER A 418 -17.08 -29.71 -6.16
N GLY A 419 -18.32 -30.17 -6.33
CA GLY A 419 -19.31 -30.32 -5.28
C GLY A 419 -18.84 -31.03 -4.03
N ALA A 420 -19.43 -30.58 -2.93
CA ALA A 420 -19.33 -31.15 -1.61
C ALA A 420 -19.55 -32.66 -1.59
N PHE A 421 -18.73 -33.31 -0.75
CA PHE A 421 -19.02 -34.56 -0.09
C PHE A 421 -20.50 -34.64 0.32
N MET A 422 -21.25 -35.57 -0.26
CA MET A 422 -22.43 -36.13 0.39
C MET A 422 -22.06 -37.49 0.96
N SER A 423 -21.95 -37.50 2.29
CA SER A 423 -21.99 -38.70 3.12
C SER A 423 -23.34 -39.39 2.96
N GLY A 424 -23.36 -40.55 2.30
CA GLY A 424 -24.49 -41.47 2.28
C GLY A 424 -24.30 -42.57 3.32
N VAL A 425 -24.95 -42.44 4.47
CA VAL A 425 -25.22 -43.55 5.38
C VAL A 425 -26.46 -44.28 4.85
N GLY A 426 -26.33 -45.56 4.52
CA GLY A 426 -27.44 -46.43 4.12
C GLY A 426 -27.00 -47.89 4.12
N GLY A 427 -27.54 -48.68 5.05
CA GLY A 427 -27.02 -49.99 5.42
C GLY A 427 -27.55 -51.21 4.64
N ALA A 428 -26.85 -52.31 4.90
CA ALA A 428 -27.24 -53.73 4.86
C ALA A 428 -27.44 -54.42 3.49
N ARG A 429 -26.60 -55.43 3.18
CA ARG A 429 -26.87 -56.87 3.49
C ARG A 429 -25.75 -57.80 2.98
N HIS A 430 -25.64 -58.92 3.69
CA HIS A 430 -24.74 -60.07 3.54
C HIS A 430 -24.71 -60.77 2.18
N LEU A 431 -23.54 -61.32 1.84
CA LEU A 431 -23.19 -62.61 1.19
C LEU A 431 -21.70 -62.44 0.78
N GLY A 432 -20.69 -63.22 1.14
CA GLY A 432 -20.57 -64.64 1.46
C GLY A 432 -19.46 -65.21 0.56
N TRP A 433 -18.39 -65.76 1.18
CA TRP A 433 -17.42 -66.74 0.63
C TRP A 433 -16.33 -66.29 -0.37
N VAL A 434 -15.05 -66.38 0.03
CA VAL A 434 -14.08 -67.49 -0.22
C VAL A 434 -12.65 -66.95 -0.05
N ALA A 435 -11.85 -67.71 0.69
CA ALA A 435 -10.43 -67.49 0.96
C ALA A 435 -9.52 -67.78 -0.26
N LEU A 436 -8.38 -67.11 -0.35
CA LEU A 436 -7.15 -67.74 -0.83
C LEU A 436 -5.92 -67.08 -0.17
N LEU A 437 -5.25 -67.86 0.68
CA LEU A 437 -3.86 -67.67 1.08
C LEU A 437 -2.96 -68.08 -0.10
N VAL A 438 -1.94 -67.28 -0.45
CA VAL A 438 -0.58 -67.76 -0.72
C VAL A 438 0.43 -66.68 -0.33
N SER A 439 1.33 -67.08 0.56
CA SER A 439 2.56 -66.46 1.04
C SER A 439 3.73 -66.57 0.07
N VAL A 440 4.58 -65.55 -0.06
CA VAL A 440 6.04 -65.70 -0.34
C VAL A 440 6.83 -64.52 0.30
N LEU A 441 7.84 -64.87 1.11
CA LEU A 441 8.94 -64.05 1.67
C LEU A 441 9.85 -63.49 0.53
N GLY A 442 10.50 -62.33 0.58
CA GLY A 442 11.55 -61.87 1.50
C GLY A 442 12.87 -61.56 0.74
N MET A 443 13.79 -60.82 1.40
CA MET A 443 15.15 -60.39 1.00
C MET A 443 15.27 -59.11 0.15
N VAL A 444 15.75 -57.98 0.71
CA VAL A 444 17.16 -57.60 1.02
C VAL A 444 17.99 -57.40 -0.25
N HIS A 445 18.19 -56.13 -0.63
CA HIS A 445 19.48 -55.44 -0.77
C HIS A 445 19.25 -53.94 -0.62
#